data_AF-A0AAU5KQ52-F1
#
_entry.id   AF-A0AAU5KQ52-F1
#
_cell.length_a   1.000
_cell.length_b   1.000
_cell.length_c   1.000
_cell.angle_alpha   90.00
_cell.angle_beta   90.00
_cell.angle_gamma   90.00
#
_symmetry.space_group_name_H-M   'P 1'
#
loop_
_entity.id
_entity.type
_entity.pdbx_description
1 polymer ?
#
loop_
_entity_poly.entity_id
_entity_poly.type
_entity_poly.pdbx_seq_one_letter_code
_entity_poly.pdbx_strand_id
1 'polypeptide(L)'
;MTDRTTDGAASTPSAAQGAVSAAGDDAVWTAGRLRRVAKSSEGLVVLDPGISDEEMDGWPAPVPEEVRTLLRVVGGVRIAVSRSAVNGHLSIEHVDLGHPFNRGCYPAGDSSWYVEHAGGAGTHWFVYLDHGDGHTYVDVDRVTGAWGPVFRFWDATDSVRVAPSLTAWLERLADCLEEALASARAEAGPGTAIEVRTFGRHFGDRWPDPEREATTVEPVTAAAARLSGDPLLREAAAALPDDALLADLRSVTGPAAVDFPLPVSCRYARWSAGALLSATAWDGE
;
A
#
# COMPACT_ATOMS: atom_id res chain seq x y z
N MET A 1 -24.60 59.17 23.48
CA MET A 1 -24.20 59.10 22.08
C MET A 1 -22.77 58.59 22.02
N THR A 2 -22.59 57.28 22.11
CA THR A 2 -21.41 56.52 21.64
C THR A 2 -21.81 55.06 21.70
N ASP A 3 -22.19 54.56 20.54
CA ASP A 3 -22.59 53.20 20.26
C ASP A 3 -21.34 52.31 20.18
N ARG A 4 -21.38 51.11 20.77
CA ARG A 4 -20.27 50.16 20.74
C ARG A 4 -20.84 48.79 20.35
N THR A 5 -20.94 48.58 19.05
CA THR A 5 -21.25 47.30 18.42
C THR A 5 -19.96 46.49 18.37
N THR A 6 -19.90 45.39 19.10
CA THR A 6 -18.94 44.30 18.85
C THR A 6 -19.73 43.10 18.41
N ASP A 7 -19.72 42.87 17.10
CA ASP A 7 -20.23 41.67 16.46
C ASP A 7 -19.07 40.67 16.37
N GLY A 8 -19.13 39.63 17.19
CA GLY A 8 -18.13 38.56 17.25
C GLY A 8 -18.67 37.33 16.51
N ALA A 9 -18.40 37.24 15.22
CA ALA A 9 -18.64 36.02 14.46
C ALA A 9 -17.62 34.95 14.89
N ALA A 10 -18.07 33.97 15.66
CA ALA A 10 -17.31 32.76 15.94
C ALA A 10 -17.24 31.90 14.67
N SER A 11 -16.07 31.83 14.04
CA SER A 11 -15.79 30.90 12.95
C SER A 11 -15.70 29.48 13.49
N THR A 12 -16.65 28.63 13.12
CA THR A 12 -16.58 27.19 13.38
C THR A 12 -15.52 26.56 12.46
N PRO A 13 -14.53 25.81 12.98
CA PRO A 13 -13.53 25.17 12.14
C PRO A 13 -14.18 24.06 11.28
N SER A 14 -13.77 24.00 10.01
CA SER A 14 -14.28 23.07 9.00
C SER A 14 -13.76 21.65 9.24
N ALA A 15 -14.62 20.64 9.18
CA ALA A 15 -14.28 19.22 9.35
C ALA A 15 -13.16 18.75 8.39
N ALA A 16 -13.04 19.37 7.22
CA ALA A 16 -11.96 19.08 6.26
C ALA A 16 -10.57 19.50 6.77
N GLN A 17 -10.46 20.59 7.56
CA GLN A 17 -9.19 20.99 8.16
C GLN A 17 -8.75 20.05 9.30
N GLY A 18 -9.72 19.46 10.02
CA GLY A 18 -9.44 18.48 11.07
C GLY A 18 -8.90 17.15 10.53
N ALA A 19 -9.47 16.65 9.42
CA ALA A 19 -9.04 15.39 8.82
C ALA A 19 -7.61 15.49 8.20
N VAL A 20 -7.30 16.60 7.53
CA VAL A 20 -5.97 16.84 6.94
C VAL A 20 -4.90 16.97 8.02
N SER A 21 -5.22 17.59 9.17
CA SER A 21 -4.28 17.67 10.30
C SER A 21 -4.01 16.30 10.92
N ALA A 22 -5.04 15.48 11.12
CA ALA A 22 -4.88 14.15 11.70
C ALA A 22 -4.03 13.22 10.81
N ALA A 23 -4.29 13.21 9.50
CA ALA A 23 -3.51 12.38 8.57
C ALA A 23 -2.03 12.81 8.46
N GLY A 24 -1.76 14.13 8.57
CA GLY A 24 -0.40 14.64 8.67
C GLY A 24 0.32 14.22 9.96
N ASP A 25 -0.38 14.22 11.09
CA ASP A 25 0.15 13.76 12.37
C ASP A 25 0.48 12.25 12.33
N ASP A 26 -0.38 11.45 11.69
CA ASP A 26 -0.19 10.00 11.51
C ASP A 26 1.06 9.69 10.66
N ALA A 27 1.28 10.43 9.57
CA ALA A 27 2.47 10.29 8.73
C ALA A 27 3.77 10.60 9.49
N VAL A 28 3.80 11.69 10.26
CA VAL A 28 4.95 12.08 11.10
C VAL A 28 5.18 11.03 12.19
N TRP A 29 4.12 10.56 12.83
CA TRP A 29 4.19 9.53 13.86
C TRP A 29 4.78 8.23 13.31
N THR A 30 4.26 7.76 12.18
CA THR A 30 4.71 6.55 11.47
C THR A 30 6.19 6.62 11.11
N ALA A 31 6.61 7.72 10.49
CA ALA A 31 8.01 7.96 10.15
C ALA A 31 8.90 7.96 11.41
N GLY A 32 8.42 8.53 12.52
CA GLY A 32 9.07 8.49 13.82
C GLY A 32 9.21 7.08 14.39
N ARG A 33 8.20 6.22 14.25
CA ARG A 33 8.24 4.81 14.67
C ARG A 33 9.28 4.02 13.88
N LEU A 34 9.25 4.10 12.56
CA LEU A 34 10.21 3.41 11.69
C LEU A 34 11.67 3.79 12.02
N ARG A 35 11.94 5.07 12.30
CA ARG A 35 13.27 5.54 12.77
C ARG A 35 13.68 4.92 14.11
N ARG A 36 12.75 4.80 15.07
CA ARG A 36 13.03 4.19 16.37
C ARG A 36 13.33 2.70 16.23
N VAL A 37 12.52 1.99 15.45
CA VAL A 37 12.73 0.58 15.10
C VAL A 37 14.12 0.38 14.53
N ALA A 38 14.46 1.10 13.45
CA ALA A 38 15.75 0.98 12.78
C ALA A 38 16.92 1.20 13.75
N LYS A 39 16.84 2.24 14.59
CA LYS A 39 17.86 2.52 15.63
C LYS A 39 17.99 1.41 16.66
N SER A 40 16.89 0.77 17.04
CA SER A 40 16.86 -0.28 18.07
C SER A 40 17.16 -1.69 17.56
N SER A 41 17.23 -1.85 16.23
CA SER A 41 17.32 -3.13 15.54
C SER A 41 18.74 -3.70 15.40
N GLU A 42 19.76 -2.98 15.85
CA GLU A 42 21.17 -3.39 15.72
C GLU A 42 21.59 -3.69 14.25
N GLY A 43 20.96 -3.00 13.29
CA GLY A 43 21.25 -3.14 11.86
C GLY A 43 20.41 -4.20 11.14
N LEU A 44 19.47 -4.86 11.83
CA LEU A 44 18.50 -5.77 11.22
C LEU A 44 17.47 -5.02 10.35
N VAL A 45 17.19 -3.77 10.68
CA VAL A 45 16.29 -2.87 9.95
C VAL A 45 17.05 -1.59 9.60
N VAL A 46 17.10 -1.27 8.32
CA VAL A 46 17.79 -0.09 7.79
C VAL A 46 16.81 0.72 6.95
N LEU A 47 16.73 2.02 7.20
CA LEU A 47 15.93 2.93 6.37
C LEU A 47 16.79 3.46 5.22
N ASP A 48 16.20 3.53 4.04
CA ASP A 48 16.78 4.28 2.93
C ASP A 48 16.66 5.79 3.16
N PRO A 49 17.53 6.60 2.53
CA PRO A 49 17.39 8.05 2.54
C PRO A 49 15.98 8.47 2.11
N GLY A 50 15.48 9.57 2.67
CA GLY A 50 14.23 10.16 2.22
C GLY A 50 14.29 10.62 0.76
N ILE A 51 13.12 10.69 0.14
CA ILE A 51 12.93 11.12 -1.25
C ILE A 51 12.74 12.63 -1.26
N SER A 52 13.44 13.33 -2.17
CA SER A 52 13.38 14.79 -2.24
C SER A 52 12.07 15.27 -2.87
N ASP A 53 11.69 16.52 -2.59
CA ASP A 53 10.52 17.12 -3.24
C ASP A 53 10.72 17.22 -4.76
N GLU A 54 11.93 17.50 -5.24
CA GLU A 54 12.21 17.54 -6.68
C GLU A 54 12.04 16.17 -7.34
N GLU A 55 12.40 15.09 -6.65
CA GLU A 55 12.17 13.74 -7.15
C GLU A 55 10.68 13.41 -7.18
N MET A 56 9.94 13.69 -6.09
CA MET A 56 8.49 13.47 -6.02
C MET A 56 7.70 14.32 -7.03
N ASP A 57 8.15 15.54 -7.31
CA ASP A 57 7.55 16.43 -8.32
C ASP A 57 7.72 15.89 -9.74
N GLY A 58 8.70 15.02 -9.97
CA GLY A 58 8.91 14.32 -11.24
C GLY A 58 8.02 13.09 -11.43
N TRP A 59 7.21 12.71 -10.44
CA TRP A 59 6.40 11.50 -10.52
C TRP A 59 5.16 11.69 -11.39
N PRO A 60 4.67 10.65 -12.10
CA PRO A 60 3.51 10.75 -12.97
C PRO A 60 2.21 11.15 -12.26
N ALA A 61 2.11 10.89 -10.96
CA ALA A 61 0.98 11.28 -10.13
C ALA A 61 1.44 12.20 -8.99
N PRO A 62 0.72 13.30 -8.71
CA PRO A 62 1.05 14.19 -7.61
C PRO A 62 0.99 13.44 -6.28
N VAL A 63 2.05 13.54 -5.50
CA VAL A 63 2.11 12.93 -4.16
C VAL A 63 1.36 13.82 -3.15
N PRO A 64 0.36 13.29 -2.42
CA PRO A 64 -0.31 14.02 -1.35
C PRO A 64 0.66 14.48 -0.26
N GLU A 65 0.42 15.64 0.36
CA GLU A 65 1.37 16.24 1.31
C GLU A 65 1.62 15.36 2.55
N GLU A 66 0.61 14.61 3.01
CA GLU A 66 0.77 13.62 4.08
C GLU A 66 1.79 12.52 3.69
N VAL A 67 1.72 12.04 2.46
CA VAL A 67 2.65 11.05 1.92
C VAL A 67 4.03 11.67 1.71
N ARG A 68 4.11 12.90 1.21
CA ARG A 68 5.39 13.65 1.09
C ARG A 68 6.09 13.78 2.42
N THR A 69 5.35 14.10 3.48
CA THR A 69 5.88 14.22 4.84
C THR A 69 6.57 12.93 5.29
N LEU A 70 5.96 11.78 4.99
CA LEU A 70 6.55 10.47 5.26
C LEU A 70 7.76 10.18 4.34
N LEU A 71 7.64 10.42 3.03
CA LEU A 71 8.68 10.08 2.05
C LEU A 71 9.95 10.92 2.19
N ARG A 72 9.85 12.18 2.61
CA ARG A 72 11.01 13.03 2.98
C ARG A 72 11.86 12.40 4.09
N VAL A 73 11.29 11.49 4.87
CA VAL A 73 11.94 10.84 6.00
C VAL A 73 12.38 9.43 5.67
N VAL A 74 11.56 8.66 4.96
CA VAL A 74 11.78 7.24 4.65
C VAL A 74 11.57 7.02 3.16
N GLY A 75 12.63 6.76 2.40
CA GLY A 75 12.51 6.32 1.00
C GLY A 75 12.29 4.81 0.85
N GLY A 76 12.52 4.05 1.91
CA GLY A 76 12.39 2.60 1.90
C GLY A 76 12.85 1.97 3.22
N VAL A 77 12.56 0.68 3.39
CA VAL A 77 12.91 -0.13 4.56
C VAL A 77 13.53 -1.45 4.10
N ARG A 78 14.78 -1.68 4.47
CA ARG A 78 15.52 -2.93 4.25
C ARG A 78 15.54 -3.76 5.52
N ILE A 79 15.07 -5.00 5.43
CA ILE A 79 14.79 -5.88 6.57
C ILE A 79 15.58 -7.18 6.37
N ALA A 80 16.56 -7.45 7.23
CA ALA A 80 17.34 -8.68 7.19
C ALA A 80 16.52 -9.85 7.76
N VAL A 81 16.05 -10.76 6.89
CA VAL A 81 15.12 -11.84 7.28
C VAL A 81 15.80 -13.19 7.45
N SER A 82 16.94 -13.43 6.78
CA SER A 82 17.71 -14.65 7.03
C SER A 82 19.16 -14.48 6.65
N ARG A 83 20.00 -15.41 7.12
CA ARG A 83 21.38 -15.55 6.69
C ARG A 83 21.59 -16.96 6.18
N SER A 84 22.06 -17.09 4.94
CA SER A 84 22.41 -18.38 4.34
C SER A 84 23.51 -19.06 5.16
N ALA A 85 23.28 -20.31 5.55
CA ALA A 85 24.28 -21.14 6.21
C ALA A 85 25.44 -21.54 5.29
N VAL A 86 25.26 -21.44 3.96
CA VAL A 86 26.25 -21.89 2.96
C VAL A 86 27.31 -20.82 2.69
N ASN A 87 26.89 -19.57 2.47
CA ASN A 87 27.77 -18.49 2.03
C ASN A 87 27.68 -17.23 2.90
N GLY A 88 26.88 -17.25 3.97
CA GLY A 88 26.71 -16.11 4.87
C GLY A 88 25.94 -14.93 4.28
N HIS A 89 25.39 -15.07 3.06
CA HIS A 89 24.61 -14.03 2.40
C HIS A 89 23.36 -13.69 3.21
N LEU A 90 23.04 -12.40 3.34
CA LEU A 90 21.84 -11.92 3.98
C LEU A 90 20.69 -11.85 2.97
N SER A 91 19.59 -12.54 3.27
CA SER A 91 18.34 -12.29 2.56
C SER A 91 17.71 -11.03 3.15
N ILE A 92 17.36 -10.09 2.28
CA ILE A 92 16.80 -8.79 2.64
C ILE A 92 15.45 -8.67 1.95
N GLU A 93 14.42 -8.34 2.72
CA GLU A 93 13.17 -7.79 2.18
C GLU A 93 13.33 -6.29 2.03
N HIS A 94 12.89 -5.74 0.90
CA HIS A 94 13.04 -4.32 0.62
C HIS A 94 11.72 -3.69 0.22
N VAL A 95 11.14 -2.94 1.16
CA VAL A 95 10.07 -1.99 0.87
C VAL A 95 10.72 -0.76 0.26
N ASP A 96 10.52 -0.54 -1.04
CA ASP A 96 11.12 0.56 -1.81
C ASP A 96 10.02 1.53 -2.26
N LEU A 97 9.91 2.67 -1.59
CA LEU A 97 8.88 3.66 -1.89
C LEU A 97 9.23 4.52 -3.12
N GLY A 98 10.47 4.41 -3.63
CA GLY A 98 10.96 5.07 -4.84
C GLY A 98 11.17 4.11 -6.01
N HIS A 99 10.52 2.93 -5.98
CA HIS A 99 10.83 1.81 -6.85
C HIS A 99 10.94 2.22 -8.33
N PRO A 100 12.02 1.81 -9.04
CA PRO A 100 12.28 2.26 -10.41
C PRO A 100 11.20 1.87 -11.42
N PHE A 101 10.39 0.84 -11.13
CA PHE A 101 9.26 0.44 -11.99
C PHE A 101 8.26 1.58 -12.19
N ASN A 102 8.05 2.40 -11.16
CA ASN A 102 7.14 3.54 -11.23
C ASN A 102 7.60 4.62 -12.22
N ARG A 103 8.87 4.54 -12.66
CA ARG A 103 9.50 5.42 -13.66
C ARG A 103 9.76 4.71 -14.99
N GLY A 104 9.19 3.51 -15.19
CA GLY A 104 9.41 2.69 -16.37
C GLY A 104 10.82 2.13 -16.49
N CYS A 105 11.58 2.10 -15.40
CA CYS A 105 12.93 1.52 -15.36
C CYS A 105 12.85 0.08 -14.86
N TYR A 106 13.06 -0.88 -15.76
CA TYR A 106 12.96 -2.31 -15.48
C TYR A 106 14.34 -2.97 -15.60
N PRO A 107 15.01 -3.30 -14.47
CA PRO A 107 16.39 -3.80 -14.50
C PRO A 107 16.55 -5.17 -15.17
N ALA A 108 15.48 -5.95 -15.31
CA ALA A 108 15.55 -7.38 -15.66
C ALA A 108 14.69 -7.81 -16.87
N GLY A 109 14.11 -6.90 -17.65
CA GLY A 109 13.33 -7.25 -18.84
C GLY A 109 12.07 -6.41 -19.00
N ASP A 110 11.12 -6.90 -19.79
CA ASP A 110 9.82 -6.26 -19.96
C ASP A 110 8.93 -6.52 -18.74
N SER A 111 8.63 -5.49 -17.97
CA SER A 111 7.67 -5.54 -16.86
C SER A 111 6.34 -4.88 -17.21
N SER A 112 6.07 -4.68 -18.51
CA SER A 112 4.80 -4.17 -19.02
C SER A 112 3.63 -4.97 -18.45
N TRP A 113 3.76 -6.29 -18.34
CA TRP A 113 2.72 -7.15 -17.78
C TRP A 113 2.28 -6.70 -16.38
N TYR A 114 3.21 -6.46 -15.44
CA TYR A 114 2.87 -6.04 -14.07
C TYR A 114 2.21 -4.66 -14.02
N VAL A 115 2.70 -3.72 -14.83
CA VAL A 115 2.12 -2.38 -14.95
C VAL A 115 0.72 -2.45 -15.52
N GLU A 116 0.52 -3.23 -16.57
CA GLU A 116 -0.77 -3.43 -17.22
C GLU A 116 -1.75 -4.15 -16.30
N HIS A 117 -1.31 -5.20 -15.60
CA HIS A 117 -2.08 -5.92 -14.59
C HIS A 117 -2.54 -4.99 -13.46
N ALA A 118 -1.67 -4.08 -13.02
CA ALA A 118 -1.99 -3.01 -12.07
C ALA A 118 -2.87 -1.88 -12.64
N GLY A 119 -3.40 -1.99 -13.86
CA GLY A 119 -4.32 -1.03 -14.48
C GLY A 119 -3.67 -0.02 -15.44
N GLY A 120 -2.39 -0.21 -15.73
CA GLY A 120 -1.61 0.60 -16.66
C GLY A 120 -0.88 1.77 -16.00
N ALA A 121 -0.06 2.48 -16.79
CA ALA A 121 0.72 3.60 -16.30
C ALA A 121 -0.17 4.72 -15.72
N GLY A 122 0.19 5.21 -14.52
CA GLY A 122 -0.51 6.29 -13.82
C GLY A 122 -1.70 5.86 -12.96
N THR A 123 -1.96 4.55 -12.79
CA THR A 123 -3.03 4.03 -11.93
C THR A 123 -2.52 3.42 -10.62
N HIS A 124 -1.21 3.39 -10.42
CA HIS A 124 -0.58 2.71 -9.30
C HIS A 124 0.76 3.32 -8.94
N TRP A 125 1.24 2.98 -7.74
CA TRP A 125 2.59 3.22 -7.28
C TRP A 125 3.12 1.99 -6.53
N PHE A 126 4.02 1.21 -7.14
CA PHE A 126 4.65 0.05 -6.50
C PHE A 126 5.52 0.46 -5.31
N VAL A 127 5.38 -0.26 -4.21
CA VAL A 127 6.08 0.01 -2.94
C VAL A 127 6.83 -1.20 -2.40
N TYR A 128 6.53 -2.41 -2.87
CA TYR A 128 7.18 -3.64 -2.43
C TYR A 128 6.97 -4.76 -3.44
N LEU A 129 8.06 -5.43 -3.80
CA LEU A 129 8.08 -6.65 -4.59
C LEU A 129 8.64 -7.76 -3.69
N ASP A 130 7.84 -8.78 -3.41
CA ASP A 130 8.33 -9.92 -2.63
C ASP A 130 9.10 -10.91 -3.50
N HIS A 131 9.87 -11.80 -2.86
CA HIS A 131 10.65 -12.83 -3.54
C HIS A 131 9.80 -13.96 -4.15
N GLY A 132 8.48 -13.92 -4.00
CA GLY A 132 7.50 -14.90 -4.52
C GLY A 132 6.56 -14.29 -5.56
N ASP A 133 7.03 -13.28 -6.30
CA ASP A 133 6.33 -12.59 -7.40
C ASP A 133 5.10 -11.78 -6.96
N GLY A 134 4.95 -11.52 -5.66
CA GLY A 134 3.92 -10.65 -5.11
C GLY A 134 4.25 -9.18 -5.31
N HIS A 135 3.30 -8.44 -5.88
CA HIS A 135 3.43 -7.03 -6.22
C HIS A 135 2.51 -6.19 -5.34
N THR A 136 3.09 -5.35 -4.47
CA THR A 136 2.33 -4.43 -3.61
C THR A 136 2.44 -3.00 -4.13
N TYR A 137 1.30 -2.34 -4.27
CA TYR A 137 1.20 -0.98 -4.82
C TYR A 137 0.09 -0.19 -4.14
N VAL A 138 0.24 1.14 -4.16
CA VAL A 138 -0.82 2.09 -3.84
C VAL A 138 -1.69 2.29 -5.08
N ASP A 139 -3.00 2.25 -4.94
CA ASP A 139 -3.95 2.67 -5.97
C ASP A 139 -3.83 4.17 -6.21
N VAL A 140 -3.81 4.59 -7.47
CA VAL A 140 -3.75 6.00 -7.84
C VAL A 140 -4.88 6.29 -8.82
N ASP A 141 -5.74 7.23 -8.48
CA ASP A 141 -6.77 7.68 -9.39
C ASP A 141 -6.14 8.44 -10.56
N ARG A 142 -6.28 7.90 -11.76
CA ARG A 142 -5.64 8.43 -12.98
C ARG A 142 -6.06 9.85 -13.32
N VAL A 143 -7.28 10.25 -12.96
CA VAL A 143 -7.87 11.53 -13.37
C VAL A 143 -7.48 12.63 -12.39
N THR A 144 -7.54 12.33 -11.11
CA THR A 144 -7.35 13.29 -10.02
C THR A 144 -5.95 13.23 -9.43
N GLY A 145 -5.22 12.14 -9.62
CA GLY A 145 -3.94 11.86 -8.97
C GLY A 145 -4.08 11.48 -7.50
N ALA A 146 -5.29 11.26 -6.99
CA ALA A 146 -5.51 10.92 -5.59
C ALA A 146 -4.96 9.53 -5.28
N TRP A 147 -4.22 9.42 -4.17
CA TRP A 147 -3.69 8.14 -3.68
C TRP A 147 -4.75 7.45 -2.82
N GLY A 148 -4.95 6.17 -3.08
CA GLY A 148 -5.98 5.35 -2.47
C GLY A 148 -5.41 4.20 -1.61
N PRO A 149 -6.17 3.09 -1.50
CA PRO A 149 -5.75 1.91 -0.75
C PRO A 149 -4.48 1.24 -1.29
N VAL A 150 -3.87 0.40 -0.45
CA VAL A 150 -2.76 -0.46 -0.85
C VAL A 150 -3.31 -1.82 -1.22
N PHE A 151 -2.89 -2.31 -2.38
CA PHE A 151 -3.25 -3.62 -2.89
C PHE A 151 -2.02 -4.48 -3.10
N ARG A 152 -2.23 -5.79 -3.10
CA ARG A 152 -1.30 -6.81 -3.54
C ARG A 152 -1.95 -7.71 -4.58
N PHE A 153 -1.18 -8.17 -5.54
CA PHE A 153 -1.54 -9.28 -6.44
C PHE A 153 -0.31 -10.15 -6.68
N TRP A 154 -0.52 -11.33 -7.25
CA TRP A 154 0.51 -12.27 -7.71
C TRP A 154 0.32 -12.57 -9.20
N ASP A 155 1.05 -13.54 -9.74
CA ASP A 155 0.85 -14.08 -11.10
C ASP A 155 -0.49 -14.85 -11.27
N ALA A 156 -1.47 -14.63 -10.40
CA ALA A 156 -2.80 -15.18 -10.44
C ALA A 156 -3.84 -14.06 -10.48
N THR A 157 -5.11 -14.41 -10.70
CA THR A 157 -6.18 -13.43 -10.85
C THR A 157 -6.78 -12.95 -9.52
N ASP A 158 -6.13 -13.25 -8.40
CA ASP A 158 -6.53 -12.78 -7.09
C ASP A 158 -5.82 -11.47 -6.71
N SER A 159 -6.56 -10.61 -6.01
CA SER A 159 -6.00 -9.39 -5.45
C SER A 159 -6.51 -9.16 -4.03
N VAL A 160 -5.63 -8.64 -3.19
CA VAL A 160 -5.91 -8.33 -1.79
C VAL A 160 -5.73 -6.84 -1.57
N ARG A 161 -6.76 -6.15 -1.09
CA ARG A 161 -6.59 -4.83 -0.46
C ARG A 161 -5.97 -5.08 0.91
N VAL A 162 -4.72 -4.69 1.12
CA VAL A 162 -3.96 -4.98 2.35
C VAL A 162 -4.01 -3.84 3.37
N ALA A 163 -4.33 -2.62 2.93
CA ALA A 163 -4.49 -1.46 3.81
C ALA A 163 -5.35 -0.38 3.15
N PRO A 164 -6.01 0.51 3.93
CA PRO A 164 -6.80 1.62 3.38
C PRO A 164 -5.96 2.78 2.84
N SER A 165 -4.67 2.85 3.17
CA SER A 165 -3.73 3.88 2.69
C SER A 165 -2.28 3.43 2.85
N LEU A 166 -1.33 4.12 2.19
CA LEU A 166 0.11 3.86 2.35
C LEU A 166 0.57 4.04 3.80
N THR A 167 0.11 5.11 4.47
CA THR A 167 0.45 5.37 5.87
C THR A 167 0.00 4.22 6.77
N ALA A 168 -1.25 3.76 6.64
CA ALA A 168 -1.77 2.64 7.42
C ALA A 168 -1.00 1.33 7.17
N TRP A 169 -0.55 1.11 5.92
CA TRP A 169 0.28 -0.04 5.59
C TRP A 169 1.68 0.03 6.25
N LEU A 170 2.29 1.22 6.29
CA LEU A 170 3.59 1.45 6.94
C LEU A 170 3.50 1.47 8.47
N GLU A 171 2.37 1.87 9.05
CA GLU A 171 2.10 1.71 10.48
C GLU A 171 2.10 0.24 10.86
N ARG A 172 1.40 -0.58 10.08
CA ARG A 172 1.40 -2.03 10.26
C ARG A 172 2.79 -2.62 10.10
N LEU A 173 3.58 -2.15 9.14
CA LEU A 173 4.99 -2.55 9.01
C LEU A 173 5.78 -2.21 10.29
N ALA A 174 5.60 -1.01 10.84
CA ALA A 174 6.24 -0.62 12.09
C ALA A 174 5.80 -1.52 13.26
N ASP A 175 4.50 -1.85 13.37
CA ASP A 175 3.98 -2.81 14.37
C ASP A 175 4.67 -4.17 14.25
N CYS A 176 4.69 -4.76 13.05
CA CYS A 176 5.33 -6.06 12.80
C CYS A 176 6.82 -6.04 13.17
N LEU A 177 7.54 -4.97 12.85
CA LEU A 177 8.97 -4.85 13.17
C LEU A 177 9.21 -4.68 14.67
N GLU A 178 8.42 -3.85 15.36
CA GLU A 178 8.51 -3.65 16.82
C GLU A 178 8.25 -4.96 17.57
N GLU A 179 7.20 -5.69 17.19
CA GLU A 179 6.85 -6.98 17.80
C GLU A 179 7.89 -8.06 17.51
N ALA A 180 8.41 -8.12 16.28
CA ALA A 180 9.45 -9.08 15.92
C ALA A 180 10.76 -8.82 16.68
N LEU A 181 11.16 -7.55 16.84
CA LEU A 181 12.32 -7.17 17.65
C LEU A 181 12.10 -7.50 19.13
N ALA A 182 10.91 -7.22 19.67
CA ALA A 182 10.59 -7.52 21.06
C ALA A 182 10.63 -9.04 21.34
N SER A 183 10.02 -9.83 20.47
CA SER A 183 10.00 -11.30 20.57
C SER A 183 11.41 -11.89 20.44
N ALA A 184 12.17 -11.45 19.43
CA ALA A 184 13.53 -11.95 19.22
C ALA A 184 14.49 -11.58 20.38
N ARG A 185 14.33 -10.38 20.97
CA ARG A 185 15.10 -9.95 22.14
C ARG A 185 14.72 -10.72 23.40
N ALA A 186 13.44 -11.04 23.58
CA ALA A 186 12.98 -11.89 24.67
C ALA A 186 13.58 -13.30 24.57
N GLU A 187 13.66 -13.86 23.37
CA GLU A 187 14.29 -15.17 23.12
C GLU A 187 15.83 -15.14 23.31
N ALA A 188 16.51 -14.09 22.86
CA ALA A 188 17.97 -13.98 22.99
C ALA A 188 18.43 -13.77 24.45
N GLY A 189 17.60 -13.11 25.25
CA GLY A 189 17.90 -12.75 26.63
C GLY A 189 18.74 -11.47 26.79
N PRO A 190 18.87 -10.96 28.04
CA PRO A 190 19.52 -9.67 28.29
C PRO A 190 21.00 -9.66 27.90
N GLY A 191 21.41 -8.65 27.13
CA GLY A 191 22.82 -8.46 26.72
C GLY A 191 23.30 -9.36 25.59
N THR A 192 22.42 -10.22 25.05
CA THR A 192 22.71 -11.06 23.88
C THR A 192 22.27 -10.35 22.61
N ALA A 193 23.08 -10.42 21.55
CA ALA A 193 22.73 -9.88 20.24
C ALA A 193 21.56 -10.68 19.62
N ILE A 194 20.67 -10.01 18.89
CA ILE A 194 19.54 -10.65 18.23
C ILE A 194 20.03 -11.40 16.98
N GLU A 195 19.72 -12.69 16.88
CA GLU A 195 20.01 -13.47 15.68
C GLU A 195 19.05 -13.12 14.53
N VAL A 196 19.61 -12.84 13.33
CA VAL A 196 18.85 -12.53 12.10
C VAL A 196 17.74 -13.54 11.84
N ARG A 197 18.03 -14.84 11.99
CA ARG A 197 17.05 -15.91 11.71
C ARG A 197 15.87 -15.88 12.67
N THR A 198 16.11 -15.56 13.94
CA THR A 198 15.05 -15.47 14.96
C THR A 198 14.18 -14.25 14.70
N PHE A 199 14.79 -13.09 14.48
CA PHE A 199 14.06 -11.88 14.09
C PHE A 199 13.24 -12.09 12.82
N GLY A 200 13.86 -12.60 11.75
CA GLY A 200 13.20 -12.80 10.47
C GLY A 200 12.08 -13.83 10.51
N ARG A 201 12.17 -14.85 11.38
CA ARG A 201 11.04 -15.76 11.64
C ARG A 201 9.85 -15.02 12.25
N HIS A 202 10.06 -14.27 13.34
CA HIS A 202 8.96 -13.52 13.97
C HIS A 202 8.36 -12.47 13.04
N PHE A 203 9.21 -11.79 12.24
CA PHE A 203 8.74 -10.86 11.23
C PHE A 203 7.92 -11.58 10.15
N GLY A 204 8.46 -12.65 9.56
CA GLY A 204 7.80 -13.42 8.50
C GLY A 204 6.53 -14.15 8.94
N ASP A 205 6.40 -14.50 10.23
CA ASP A 205 5.17 -15.08 10.76
C ASP A 205 4.02 -14.08 10.76
N ARG A 206 4.31 -12.78 10.95
CA ARG A 206 3.32 -11.70 11.11
C ARG A 206 3.10 -10.85 9.85
N TRP A 207 4.15 -10.64 9.07
CA TRP A 207 4.09 -9.74 7.91
C TRP A 207 3.01 -10.16 6.89
N PRO A 208 2.86 -11.46 6.54
CA PRO A 208 1.79 -11.96 5.67
C PRO A 208 0.39 -12.02 6.30
N ASP A 209 0.20 -11.60 7.56
CA ASP A 209 -1.10 -11.75 8.23
C ASP A 209 -2.30 -11.02 7.60
N PRO A 210 -2.21 -9.89 6.85
CA PRO A 210 -3.44 -9.23 6.42
C PRO A 210 -4.15 -10.06 5.34
N GLU A 211 -3.43 -10.93 4.63
CA GLU A 211 -3.98 -11.86 3.66
C GLU A 211 -4.70 -13.02 4.34
N ARG A 212 -4.12 -13.53 5.43
CA ARG A 212 -4.72 -14.62 6.22
C ARG A 212 -6.02 -14.18 6.91
N GLU A 213 -6.11 -12.90 7.25
CA GLU A 213 -7.27 -12.30 7.90
C GLU A 213 -8.20 -11.60 6.90
N ALA A 214 -7.91 -11.66 5.60
CA ALA A 214 -8.68 -10.95 4.60
C ALA A 214 -10.10 -11.51 4.50
N THR A 215 -11.09 -10.60 4.48
CA THR A 215 -12.47 -10.97 4.19
C THR A 215 -12.59 -11.24 2.69
N THR A 216 -13.04 -12.44 2.33
CA THR A 216 -13.34 -12.77 0.93
C THR A 216 -14.53 -11.96 0.45
N VAL A 217 -14.37 -11.28 -0.69
CA VAL A 217 -15.41 -10.52 -1.37
C VAL A 217 -15.70 -11.17 -2.71
N GLU A 218 -16.94 -11.61 -2.87
CA GLU A 218 -17.39 -12.25 -4.11
C GLU A 218 -17.61 -11.20 -5.21
N PRO A 219 -16.97 -11.34 -6.38
CA PRO A 219 -17.22 -10.45 -7.50
C PRO A 219 -18.56 -10.74 -8.18
N VAL A 220 -19.12 -9.73 -8.83
CA VAL A 220 -20.28 -9.83 -9.71
C VAL A 220 -19.87 -9.49 -11.14
N THR A 221 -20.58 -10.04 -12.13
CA THR A 221 -20.33 -9.65 -13.54
C THR A 221 -20.77 -8.21 -13.80
N ALA A 222 -20.12 -7.54 -14.74
CA ALA A 222 -20.50 -6.21 -15.18
C ALA A 222 -21.95 -6.19 -15.71
N ALA A 223 -22.36 -7.23 -16.43
CA ALA A 223 -23.74 -7.38 -16.87
C ALA A 223 -24.74 -7.37 -15.69
N ALA A 224 -24.45 -8.10 -14.60
CA ALA A 224 -25.29 -8.09 -13.40
C ALA A 224 -25.21 -6.75 -12.65
N ALA A 225 -24.02 -6.16 -12.53
CA ALA A 225 -23.79 -4.88 -11.87
C ALA A 225 -24.57 -3.73 -12.55
N ARG A 226 -24.71 -3.72 -13.88
CA ARG A 226 -25.54 -2.72 -14.60
C ARG A 226 -27.03 -2.80 -14.26
N LEU A 227 -27.51 -3.97 -13.83
CA LEU A 227 -28.88 -4.18 -13.37
C LEU A 227 -29.04 -3.95 -11.86
N SER A 228 -27.97 -3.67 -11.13
CA SER A 228 -27.99 -3.42 -9.69
C SER A 228 -28.78 -2.15 -9.34
N GLY A 229 -29.37 -2.14 -8.14
CA GLY A 229 -29.93 -0.92 -7.55
C GLY A 229 -28.85 0.09 -7.11
N ASP A 230 -27.59 -0.33 -7.02
CA ASP A 230 -26.49 0.52 -6.57
C ASP A 230 -25.97 1.41 -7.72
N PRO A 231 -25.98 2.75 -7.57
CA PRO A 231 -25.51 3.65 -8.61
C PRO A 231 -24.01 3.53 -8.92
N LEU A 232 -23.16 3.28 -7.92
CA LEU A 232 -21.71 3.18 -8.14
C LEU A 232 -21.34 1.91 -8.91
N LEU A 233 -21.98 0.78 -8.58
CA LEU A 233 -21.79 -0.46 -9.34
C LEU A 233 -22.27 -0.32 -10.79
N ARG A 234 -23.42 0.32 -11.01
CA ARG A 234 -23.92 0.57 -12.37
C ARG A 234 -23.01 1.46 -13.18
N GLU A 235 -22.50 2.53 -12.57
CA GLU A 235 -21.59 3.48 -13.22
C GLU A 235 -20.27 2.81 -13.60
N ALA A 236 -19.63 2.10 -12.67
CA ALA A 236 -18.39 1.37 -12.94
C ALA A 236 -18.58 0.31 -14.04
N ALA A 237 -19.70 -0.44 -14.00
CA ALA A 237 -19.97 -1.47 -14.98
C ALA A 237 -20.35 -0.93 -16.38
N ALA A 238 -20.74 0.34 -16.50
CA ALA A 238 -21.18 0.92 -17.78
C ALA A 238 -20.07 0.95 -18.86
N ALA A 239 -18.81 1.03 -18.44
CA ALA A 239 -17.65 1.11 -19.33
C ALA A 239 -16.92 -0.24 -19.53
N LEU A 240 -17.36 -1.30 -18.85
CA LEU A 240 -16.70 -2.60 -18.85
C LEU A 240 -17.40 -3.57 -19.83
N PRO A 241 -16.70 -4.58 -20.39
CA PRO A 241 -17.34 -5.66 -21.14
C PRO A 241 -18.21 -6.52 -20.23
N ASP A 242 -19.17 -7.26 -20.79
CA ASP A 242 -20.21 -7.98 -20.02
C ASP A 242 -19.64 -9.05 -19.07
N ASP A 243 -18.53 -9.67 -19.47
CA ASP A 243 -17.80 -10.72 -18.76
C ASP A 243 -16.75 -10.19 -17.78
N ALA A 244 -16.51 -8.88 -17.75
CA ALA A 244 -15.71 -8.29 -16.69
C ALA A 244 -16.38 -8.51 -15.33
N LEU A 245 -15.54 -8.54 -14.30
CA LEU A 245 -15.96 -8.77 -12.92
C LEU A 245 -15.72 -7.51 -12.08
N LEU A 246 -16.60 -7.24 -11.12
CA LEU A 246 -16.50 -6.15 -10.17
C LEU A 246 -16.71 -6.67 -8.74
N ALA A 247 -15.83 -6.27 -7.84
CA ALA A 247 -15.96 -6.49 -6.40
C ALA A 247 -16.22 -5.16 -5.68
N ASP A 248 -17.20 -5.17 -4.78
CA ASP A 248 -17.53 -4.02 -3.93
C ASP A 248 -16.82 -4.15 -2.58
N LEU A 249 -15.87 -3.24 -2.33
CA LEU A 249 -15.03 -3.27 -1.14
C LEU A 249 -15.52 -2.33 -0.04
N ARG A 250 -16.64 -1.61 -0.24
CA ARG A 250 -17.17 -0.60 0.70
C ARG A 250 -17.66 -1.21 2.01
N SER A 251 -18.15 -2.45 1.97
CA SER A 251 -18.66 -3.16 3.15
C SER A 251 -17.55 -3.74 4.03
N VAL A 252 -16.31 -3.80 3.53
CA VAL A 252 -15.15 -4.35 4.24
C VAL A 252 -14.30 -3.19 4.76
N THR A 253 -14.00 -3.18 6.05
CA THR A 253 -13.16 -2.14 6.68
C THR A 253 -11.69 -2.56 6.81
N GLY A 254 -11.41 -3.86 6.86
CA GLY A 254 -10.07 -4.42 6.96
C GLY A 254 -9.52 -4.90 5.60
N PRO A 255 -8.54 -5.82 5.63
CA PRO A 255 -8.07 -6.46 4.43
C PRO A 255 -9.20 -7.20 3.70
N ALA A 256 -9.20 -7.13 2.37
CA ALA A 256 -10.24 -7.71 1.53
C ALA A 256 -9.60 -8.49 0.39
N ALA A 257 -9.92 -9.77 0.27
CA ALA A 257 -9.43 -10.63 -0.79
C ALA A 257 -10.51 -10.82 -1.84
N VAL A 258 -10.15 -10.69 -3.11
CA VAL A 258 -11.04 -10.93 -4.24
C VAL A 258 -10.38 -11.96 -5.14
N ASP A 259 -11.04 -13.09 -5.32
CA ASP A 259 -10.67 -14.07 -6.34
C ASP A 259 -11.53 -13.82 -7.59
N PHE A 260 -10.88 -13.42 -8.68
CA PHE A 260 -11.55 -13.27 -9.95
C PHE A 260 -11.39 -14.56 -10.75
N PRO A 261 -12.47 -15.32 -11.04
CA PRO A 261 -12.41 -16.55 -11.84
C PRO A 261 -12.20 -16.24 -13.34
N LEU A 262 -11.07 -15.61 -13.67
CA LEU A 262 -10.62 -15.25 -15.01
C LEU A 262 -9.36 -16.06 -15.38
N PRO A 263 -8.98 -16.11 -16.66
CA PRO A 263 -7.65 -16.54 -17.05
C PRO A 263 -6.57 -15.67 -16.40
N VAL A 264 -5.36 -16.23 -16.18
CA VAL A 264 -4.22 -15.58 -15.49
C VAL A 264 -3.97 -14.14 -15.94
N SER A 265 -4.09 -13.88 -17.24
CA SER A 265 -3.94 -12.53 -17.77
C SER A 265 -5.25 -11.74 -17.62
N CYS A 266 -5.30 -10.90 -16.60
CA CYS A 266 -6.35 -9.89 -16.45
C CYS A 266 -5.75 -8.50 -16.26
N ARG A 267 -6.61 -7.48 -16.34
CA ARG A 267 -6.28 -6.09 -16.04
C ARG A 267 -7.22 -5.61 -14.95
N TYR A 268 -6.63 -5.10 -13.87
CA TYR A 268 -7.40 -4.49 -12.81
C TYR A 268 -7.69 -3.01 -13.11
N ALA A 269 -8.86 -2.54 -12.68
CA ALA A 269 -9.17 -1.11 -12.63
C ALA A 269 -9.89 -0.79 -11.32
N ARG A 270 -9.70 0.43 -10.82
CA ARG A 270 -10.26 0.88 -9.55
C ARG A 270 -11.23 2.00 -9.83
N TRP A 271 -12.29 2.02 -9.06
CA TRP A 271 -13.37 2.99 -9.22
C TRP A 271 -13.71 3.58 -7.86
N SER A 272 -14.15 4.84 -7.88
CA SER A 272 -14.60 5.53 -6.67
C SER A 272 -13.54 5.48 -5.55
N ALA A 273 -12.30 5.90 -5.86
CA ALA A 273 -11.16 5.90 -4.92
C ALA A 273 -10.86 4.51 -4.30
N GLY A 274 -10.85 3.47 -5.12
CA GLY A 274 -10.55 2.10 -4.69
C GLY A 274 -11.69 1.41 -3.93
N ALA A 275 -12.89 2.00 -3.89
CA ALA A 275 -14.07 1.41 -3.28
C ALA A 275 -14.61 0.21 -4.09
N LEU A 276 -14.41 0.21 -5.40
CA LEU A 276 -14.71 -0.93 -6.27
C LEU A 276 -13.43 -1.34 -7.01
N LEU A 277 -13.23 -2.65 -7.13
CA LEU A 277 -12.17 -3.25 -7.91
C LEU A 277 -12.80 -4.03 -9.06
N SER A 278 -12.39 -3.78 -10.30
CA SER A 278 -12.79 -4.58 -11.45
C SER A 278 -11.62 -5.34 -12.05
N ALA A 279 -11.90 -6.52 -12.61
CA ALA A 279 -10.96 -7.28 -13.41
C ALA A 279 -11.57 -7.56 -14.78
N THR A 280 -10.79 -7.36 -15.84
CA THR A 280 -11.16 -7.68 -17.23
C THR A 280 -10.11 -8.61 -17.81
N ALA A 281 -10.53 -9.65 -18.53
CA ALA A 281 -9.59 -10.53 -19.23
C ALA A 281 -8.73 -9.70 -20.20
N TRP A 282 -7.44 -10.00 -20.27
CA TRP A 282 -6.49 -9.31 -21.13
C TRP A 282 -5.68 -10.33 -21.91
N ASP A 283 -5.72 -10.24 -23.23
CA ASP A 283 -5.10 -11.25 -24.10
C ASP A 283 -3.59 -11.01 -24.34
N GLY A 284 -2.99 -9.99 -23.69
CA GLY A 284 -1.53 -9.77 -23.73
C GLY A 284 -0.99 -9.13 -25.00
N GLU A 285 -1.84 -8.67 -25.92
CA GLU A 285 -1.47 -7.85 -27.09
C GLU A 285 -1.34 -6.36 -26.75
#